data_AF-A0A6B1ERR7-F1
#
_entry.id   AF-A0A6B1ERR7-F1
#
_cell.length_a   1.000
_cell.length_b   1.000
_cell.length_c   1.000
_cell.angle_alpha   90.00
_cell.angle_beta   90.00
_cell.angle_gamma   90.00
#
_symmetry.space_group_name_H-M   'P 1'
#
loop_
_entity.id
_entity.type
_entity.pdbx_description
1 polymer ?
#
loop_
_entity_poly.entity_id
_entity_poly.type
_entity_poly.pdbx_seq_one_letter_code
_entity_poly.pdbx_strand_id
1 'polypeptide(L)'
;MAVHILAIYPCLIALVGLSIPHFEKSKVLRYTICLLLVWLGFTFAFQSRDPLAYFNEFAGGSKNGYKHLLDSNLDWGQDLPLLAAYLEERENQEVWLQYFGTLPPSFYDIDSQLIVVRYTQPESTDVLLDPLSGGLYVVSLTYLFGKYIPDPPLNPDEWIALHRKVSLHNRGLLEPESQNLYKTTYGASPTKKELIMLRVTQGITLLNHLKQREPDDRIGYTMFVYQLTDEEIANLTSP
;
A
#
# COMPACT_ATOMS: atom_id res chain seq x y z
N MET A 1 -6.20 -17.18 -7.28
CA MET A 1 -7.62 -17.47 -6.98
C MET A 1 -8.46 -17.32 -8.25
N ALA A 2 -8.34 -18.26 -9.21
CA ALA A 2 -9.19 -18.34 -10.42
C ALA A 2 -10.23 -19.47 -10.32
N VAL A 3 -10.26 -20.17 -9.18
CA VAL A 3 -10.98 -21.44 -9.02
C VAL A 3 -12.49 -21.26 -8.91
N HIS A 4 -12.97 -20.09 -8.47
CA HIS A 4 -14.40 -19.86 -8.23
C HIS A 4 -15.22 -19.53 -9.49
N ILE A 5 -14.58 -18.97 -10.53
CA ILE A 5 -15.27 -18.66 -11.79
C ILE A 5 -15.30 -19.90 -12.70
N LEU A 6 -14.45 -20.90 -12.46
CA LEU A 6 -14.32 -22.06 -13.33
C LEU A 6 -15.65 -22.84 -13.49
N ALA A 7 -16.46 -22.86 -12.43
CA ALA A 7 -17.75 -23.53 -12.40
C ALA A 7 -18.82 -22.88 -13.32
N ILE A 8 -18.66 -21.61 -13.71
CA ILE A 8 -19.62 -20.91 -14.58
C ILE A 8 -19.33 -21.12 -16.07
N TYR A 9 -18.10 -21.50 -16.44
CA TYR A 9 -17.72 -21.65 -17.85
C TYR A 9 -18.56 -22.69 -18.59
N PRO A 10 -18.88 -23.88 -18.05
CA PRO A 10 -19.75 -24.84 -18.73
C PRO A 10 -21.13 -24.24 -19.05
N CYS A 11 -21.71 -23.48 -18.12
CA CYS A 11 -23.00 -22.81 -18.31
C CYS A 11 -22.91 -21.72 -19.39
N LEU A 12 -21.85 -20.91 -19.39
CA LEU A 12 -21.64 -19.88 -20.40
C LEU A 12 -21.42 -20.48 -21.80
N ILE A 13 -20.64 -21.54 -21.91
CA ILE A 13 -20.41 -22.26 -23.17
C ILE A 13 -21.73 -22.85 -23.70
N ALA A 14 -22.53 -23.46 -22.83
CA ALA A 14 -23.85 -23.99 -23.19
C ALA A 14 -24.79 -22.87 -23.67
N LEU A 15 -24.83 -21.73 -22.98
CA LEU A 15 -25.62 -20.56 -23.38
C LEU A 15 -25.20 -20.02 -24.76
N VAL A 16 -23.90 -19.95 -25.03
CA VAL A 16 -23.38 -19.56 -26.35
C VAL A 16 -23.82 -20.56 -27.42
N GLY A 17 -23.69 -21.86 -27.17
CA GLY A 17 -24.14 -22.91 -28.11
C GLY A 17 -25.64 -22.82 -28.44
N LEU A 18 -26.48 -22.59 -27.43
CA LEU A 18 -27.93 -22.47 -27.59
C LEU A 18 -28.37 -21.20 -28.33
N SER A 19 -27.52 -20.16 -28.37
CA SER A 19 -27.85 -18.88 -29.01
C SER A 19 -27.46 -18.82 -30.49
N ILE A 20 -26.67 -19.76 -31.02
CA ILE A 20 -26.25 -19.83 -32.43
C ILE A 20 -27.44 -19.81 -33.42
N PRO A 21 -28.51 -20.61 -33.25
CA PRO A 21 -29.63 -20.61 -34.21
C PRO A 21 -30.43 -19.30 -34.24
N HIS A 22 -30.35 -18.51 -33.17
CA HIS A 22 -31.03 -17.22 -33.03
C HIS A 22 -30.22 -16.07 -33.62
N PHE A 23 -28.89 -16.21 -33.64
CA PHE A 23 -27.95 -15.23 -34.19
C PHE A 23 -28.15 -14.99 -35.69
N GLU A 24 -28.41 -16.05 -36.45
CA GLU A 24 -28.63 -15.94 -37.89
C GLU A 24 -29.92 -15.16 -38.22
N LYS A 25 -30.92 -15.25 -37.34
CA LYS A 25 -32.27 -14.70 -37.56
C LYS A 25 -32.43 -13.26 -37.06
N SER A 26 -31.67 -12.85 -36.03
CA SER A 26 -31.84 -11.53 -35.40
C SER A 26 -30.66 -10.59 -35.70
N LYS A 27 -30.92 -9.53 -36.47
CA LYS A 27 -29.93 -8.45 -36.70
C LYS A 27 -29.56 -7.72 -35.40
N VAL A 28 -30.52 -7.55 -34.48
CA VAL A 28 -30.28 -6.93 -33.17
C VAL A 28 -29.27 -7.74 -32.37
N LEU A 29 -29.50 -9.05 -32.24
CA LEU A 29 -28.58 -9.94 -31.51
C LEU A 29 -27.17 -9.89 -32.12
N ARG A 30 -27.07 -9.86 -33.45
CA ARG A 30 -25.79 -9.74 -34.16
C ARG A 30 -25.06 -8.45 -33.85
N TYR A 31 -25.74 -7.31 -33.96
CA TYR A 31 -25.12 -6.02 -33.63
C TYR A 31 -24.73 -5.94 -32.17
N THR A 32 -25.56 -6.46 -31.25
CA THR A 32 -25.22 -6.54 -29.82
C THR A 32 -23.97 -7.38 -29.59
N ILE A 33 -23.86 -8.57 -30.19
CA ILE A 33 -22.67 -9.42 -30.05
C ILE A 33 -21.44 -8.75 -30.66
N CYS A 34 -21.55 -8.17 -31.86
CA CYS A 34 -20.44 -7.42 -32.46
C CYS A 34 -19.99 -6.27 -31.55
N LEU A 35 -20.92 -5.51 -30.97
CA LEU A 35 -20.62 -4.45 -30.02
C LEU A 35 -19.91 -4.98 -28.77
N LEU A 36 -20.38 -6.09 -28.21
CA LEU A 36 -19.76 -6.73 -27.04
C LEU A 36 -18.37 -7.30 -27.36
N LEU A 37 -18.14 -7.82 -28.55
CA LEU A 37 -16.82 -8.30 -28.99
C LEU A 37 -15.85 -7.14 -29.20
N VAL A 38 -16.31 -6.04 -29.79
CA VAL A 38 -15.51 -4.81 -29.92
C VAL A 38 -15.17 -4.24 -28.55
N TRP A 39 -16.16 -4.20 -27.63
CA TRP A 39 -15.95 -3.82 -26.24
C TRP A 39 -14.91 -4.72 -25.57
N LEU A 40 -15.06 -6.04 -25.66
CA LEU A 40 -14.13 -7.00 -25.07
C LEU A 40 -12.70 -6.85 -25.63
N GLY A 41 -12.58 -6.66 -26.95
CA GLY A 41 -11.31 -6.40 -27.61
C GLY A 41 -10.66 -5.12 -27.11
N PHE A 42 -11.46 -4.06 -26.92
CA PHE A 42 -11.01 -2.81 -26.32
C PHE A 42 -10.54 -3.04 -24.88
N THR A 43 -11.36 -3.64 -24.03
CA THR A 43 -11.00 -3.97 -22.64
C THR A 43 -9.69 -4.76 -22.56
N PHE A 44 -9.54 -5.80 -23.38
CA PHE A 44 -8.33 -6.63 -23.38
C PHE A 44 -7.09 -5.83 -23.80
N ALA A 45 -7.19 -5.00 -24.83
CA ALA A 45 -6.08 -4.15 -25.27
C ALA A 45 -5.62 -3.20 -24.16
N PHE A 46 -6.57 -2.55 -23.47
CA PHE A 46 -6.28 -1.57 -22.42
C PHE A 46 -5.81 -2.20 -21.09
N GLN A 47 -6.21 -3.44 -20.79
CA GLN A 47 -5.91 -4.08 -19.51
C GLN A 47 -4.82 -5.15 -19.59
N SER A 48 -4.23 -5.36 -20.77
CA SER A 48 -3.20 -6.39 -21.01
C SER A 48 -1.98 -6.30 -20.07
N ARG A 49 -1.67 -5.11 -19.57
CA ARG A 49 -0.56 -4.89 -18.63
C ARG A 49 -0.85 -5.41 -17.23
N ASP A 50 -2.05 -5.12 -16.71
CA ASP A 50 -2.42 -5.39 -15.31
C ASP A 50 -3.73 -6.19 -15.21
N PRO A 51 -3.77 -7.44 -15.71
CA PRO A 51 -5.00 -8.22 -15.77
C PRO A 51 -5.59 -8.51 -14.38
N LEU A 52 -4.74 -8.56 -13.33
CA LEU A 52 -5.18 -8.74 -11.95
C LEU A 52 -6.04 -7.58 -11.44
N ALA A 53 -5.72 -6.36 -11.86
CA ALA A 53 -6.44 -5.17 -11.44
C ALA A 53 -7.69 -4.89 -12.28
N TYR A 54 -8.11 -5.80 -13.17
CA TYR A 54 -9.28 -5.58 -14.00
C TYR A 54 -10.57 -5.61 -13.20
N PHE A 55 -11.32 -4.50 -13.26
CA PHE A 55 -12.72 -4.45 -12.86
C PHE A 55 -13.50 -3.79 -13.97
N ASN A 56 -14.71 -4.31 -14.25
CA ASN A 56 -15.57 -3.72 -15.27
C ASN A 56 -16.00 -2.31 -14.87
N GLU A 57 -16.52 -1.58 -15.86
CA GLU A 57 -16.87 -0.17 -15.75
C GLU A 57 -18.03 0.05 -14.77
N PHE A 58 -18.94 -0.93 -14.64
CA PHE A 58 -20.02 -0.90 -13.65
C PHE A 58 -19.52 -1.01 -12.21
N ALA A 59 -18.39 -1.67 -11.98
CA ALA A 59 -17.67 -1.70 -10.71
C ALA A 59 -16.78 -0.46 -10.50
N GLY A 60 -16.78 0.50 -11.44
CA GLY A 60 -15.97 1.72 -11.37
C GLY A 60 -14.58 1.58 -12.00
N GLY A 61 -14.33 0.50 -12.74
CA GLY A 61 -13.07 0.27 -13.45
C GLY A 61 -11.90 -0.13 -12.55
N SER A 62 -10.78 -0.48 -13.17
CA SER A 62 -9.55 -0.93 -12.50
C SER A 62 -9.02 0.05 -11.45
N LYS A 63 -9.22 1.36 -11.65
CA LYS A 63 -8.86 2.41 -10.68
C LYS A 63 -9.62 2.36 -9.35
N ASN A 64 -10.79 1.72 -9.33
CA ASN A 64 -11.66 1.60 -8.16
C ASN A 64 -11.83 0.14 -7.71
N GLY A 65 -11.13 -0.81 -8.34
CA GLY A 65 -11.23 -2.24 -8.04
C GLY A 65 -10.99 -2.59 -6.58
N TYR A 66 -10.02 -1.90 -5.96
CA TYR A 66 -9.65 -2.04 -4.55
C TYR A 66 -10.80 -1.81 -3.57
N LYS A 67 -11.89 -1.15 -3.98
CA LYS A 67 -13.10 -0.95 -3.16
C LYS A 67 -13.96 -2.21 -3.06
N HIS A 68 -13.79 -3.15 -3.99
CA HIS A 68 -14.57 -4.39 -4.06
C HIS A 68 -13.77 -5.60 -3.61
N LEU A 69 -12.50 -5.68 -4.05
CA LEU A 69 -11.63 -6.82 -3.77
C LEU A 69 -10.18 -6.34 -3.63
N LEU A 70 -9.49 -6.88 -2.63
CA LEU A 70 -8.10 -6.57 -2.29
C LEU A 70 -7.28 -7.86 -2.29
N ASP A 71 -6.03 -7.78 -1.80
CA ASP A 71 -5.14 -8.93 -1.59
C ASP A 71 -4.56 -9.46 -2.91
N SER A 72 -4.20 -10.74 -2.92
CA SER A 72 -3.73 -11.52 -4.04
C SER A 72 -4.70 -11.56 -5.25
N ASN A 73 -5.88 -10.96 -5.15
CA ASN A 73 -6.75 -10.75 -6.29
C ASN A 73 -6.51 -9.43 -7.02
N LEU A 74 -5.77 -8.50 -6.40
CA LEU A 74 -5.49 -7.17 -6.93
C LEU A 74 -3.98 -6.97 -7.19
N ASP A 75 -3.14 -7.37 -6.23
CA ASP A 75 -1.72 -6.99 -6.21
C ASP A 75 -0.85 -8.16 -5.76
N TRP A 76 0.24 -8.41 -6.49
CA TRP A 76 1.34 -9.34 -6.16
C TRP A 76 2.70 -8.64 -6.27
N GLY A 77 2.72 -7.31 -6.43
CA GLY A 77 3.91 -6.52 -6.69
C GLY A 77 4.19 -6.32 -8.19
N GLN A 78 3.20 -6.51 -9.07
CA GLN A 78 3.37 -6.34 -10.52
C GLN A 78 3.66 -4.90 -10.94
N ASP A 79 3.27 -3.91 -10.12
CA ASP A 79 3.45 -2.47 -10.40
C ASP A 79 4.85 -1.97 -9.95
N LEU A 80 5.75 -2.85 -9.48
CA LEU A 80 7.10 -2.46 -9.06
C LEU A 80 7.98 -1.89 -10.20
N PRO A 81 7.96 -2.43 -11.44
CA PRO A 81 8.63 -1.79 -12.58
C PRO A 81 8.02 -0.43 -12.95
N LEU A 82 6.72 -0.23 -12.72
CA LEU A 82 6.08 1.07 -12.90
C LEU A 82 6.58 2.07 -11.87
N LEU A 83 6.79 1.63 -10.63
CA LEU A 83 7.42 2.45 -9.60
C LEU A 83 8.85 2.84 -9.99
N ALA A 84 9.65 1.90 -10.52
CA ALA A 84 11.01 2.23 -10.99
C ALA A 84 11.00 3.32 -12.07
N ALA A 85 10.15 3.18 -13.09
CA ALA A 85 9.99 4.21 -14.13
C ALA A 85 9.50 5.56 -13.56
N TYR A 86 8.59 5.51 -12.57
CA TYR A 86 8.11 6.71 -11.88
C TYR A 86 9.21 7.46 -11.13
N LEU A 87 10.16 6.74 -10.55
CA LEU A 87 11.29 7.31 -9.82
C LEU A 87 12.43 7.77 -10.73
N GLU A 88 12.59 7.15 -11.90
CA GLU A 88 13.57 7.58 -12.91
C GLU A 88 13.31 9.03 -13.34
N GLU A 89 12.03 9.41 -13.51
CA GLU A 89 11.61 10.78 -13.80
C GLU A 89 11.84 11.76 -12.63
N ARG A 90 12.19 11.24 -11.45
CA ARG A 90 12.35 11.96 -10.18
C ARG A 90 13.74 11.78 -9.57
N GLU A 91 14.74 11.58 -10.43
CA GLU A 91 16.15 11.45 -10.08
C GLU A 91 16.45 10.28 -9.12
N ASN A 92 15.62 9.23 -9.14
CA ASN A 92 15.75 8.04 -8.29
C ASN A 92 15.92 8.37 -6.81
N GLN A 93 15.15 9.35 -6.32
CA GLN A 93 15.13 9.69 -4.89
C GLN A 93 14.73 8.47 -4.05
N GLU A 94 15.29 8.38 -2.84
CA GLU A 94 14.88 7.37 -1.85
C GLU A 94 13.40 7.56 -1.49
N VAL A 95 12.67 6.45 -1.36
CA VAL A 95 11.23 6.46 -1.04
C VAL A 95 10.88 5.66 0.20
N TRP A 96 9.84 6.09 0.89
CA TRP A 96 9.19 5.28 1.90
C TRP A 96 8.21 4.31 1.23
N LEU A 97 8.53 3.02 1.23
CA LEU A 97 7.80 1.99 0.49
C LEU A 97 7.13 0.96 1.39
N GLN A 98 5.85 0.67 1.13
CA GLN A 98 5.14 -0.47 1.70
C GLN A 98 4.33 -1.15 0.59
N TYR A 99 4.91 -2.15 -0.08
CA TYR A 99 4.30 -2.81 -1.23
C TYR A 99 4.02 -4.30 -0.97
N PHE A 100 2.97 -4.82 -1.62
CA PHE A 100 2.51 -6.20 -1.44
C PHE A 100 3.14 -7.13 -2.48
N GLY A 101 4.41 -7.48 -2.27
CA GLY A 101 5.13 -8.45 -3.10
C GLY A 101 6.34 -9.04 -2.38
N THR A 102 7.06 -9.92 -3.08
CA THR A 102 8.21 -10.67 -2.53
C THR A 102 9.56 -10.29 -3.17
N LEU A 103 9.53 -9.60 -4.31
CA LEU A 103 10.73 -9.26 -5.07
C LEU A 103 11.38 -7.99 -4.48
N PRO A 104 12.63 -8.04 -3.99
CA PRO A 104 13.28 -6.87 -3.40
C PRO A 104 13.24 -5.64 -4.33
N PRO A 105 12.87 -4.44 -3.84
CA PRO A 105 12.84 -3.21 -4.66
C PRO A 105 14.18 -2.90 -5.34
N SER A 106 15.29 -3.25 -4.69
CA SER A 106 16.65 -3.11 -5.22
C SER A 106 16.90 -3.90 -6.51
N PHE A 107 16.07 -4.90 -6.84
CA PHE A 107 16.15 -5.59 -8.13
C PHE A 107 15.82 -4.66 -9.31
N TYR A 108 15.08 -3.58 -9.07
CA TYR A 108 14.76 -2.53 -10.04
C TYR A 108 15.46 -1.21 -9.72
N ASP A 109 16.58 -1.25 -8.99
CA ASP A 109 17.35 -0.07 -8.59
C ASP A 109 16.54 0.97 -7.79
N ILE A 110 15.49 0.52 -7.09
CA ILE A 110 14.68 1.37 -6.20
C ILE A 110 15.35 1.39 -4.82
N ASP A 111 15.82 2.57 -4.42
CA ASP A 111 16.25 2.83 -3.04
C ASP A 111 15.03 3.12 -2.16
N SER A 112 14.86 2.35 -1.09
CA SER A 112 13.63 2.44 -0.30
C SER A 112 13.79 2.07 1.16
N GLN A 113 13.06 2.80 2.00
CA GLN A 113 12.89 2.57 3.43
C GLN A 113 11.49 2.04 3.72
N LEU A 114 11.36 1.14 4.69
CA LEU A 114 10.05 0.60 5.07
C LEU A 114 9.24 1.61 5.90
N ILE A 115 7.96 1.78 5.54
CA ILE A 115 7.03 2.58 6.36
C ILE A 115 6.73 1.85 7.68
N VAL A 116 6.35 0.56 7.59
CA VAL A 116 6.06 -0.31 8.74
C VAL A 116 6.93 -1.56 8.68
N VAL A 117 7.56 -1.87 9.81
CA VAL A 117 8.39 -3.08 9.95
C VAL A 117 7.58 -4.18 10.60
N ARG A 118 7.69 -5.41 10.09
CA ARG A 118 7.02 -6.57 10.68
C ARG A 118 7.62 -6.86 12.05
N TYR A 119 6.83 -6.61 13.10
CA TYR A 119 7.22 -6.82 14.50
C TYR A 119 7.41 -8.30 14.88
N THR A 120 7.09 -9.26 14.00
CA THR A 120 7.09 -10.69 14.32
C THR A 120 8.45 -11.30 14.63
N GLN A 121 9.57 -10.58 14.43
CA GLN A 121 10.90 -11.04 14.85
C GLN A 121 11.77 -9.91 15.44
N PRO A 122 11.48 -9.44 16.66
CA PRO A 122 12.21 -8.32 17.28
C PRO A 122 13.71 -8.61 17.51
N GLU A 123 14.06 -9.90 17.64
CA GLU A 123 15.42 -10.34 18.01
C GLU A 123 16.34 -10.62 16.81
N SER A 124 15.80 -10.78 15.60
CA SER A 124 16.60 -10.97 14.37
C SER A 124 16.83 -9.67 13.58
N THR A 125 16.24 -8.57 14.05
CA THR A 125 16.19 -7.31 13.29
C THR A 125 17.31 -6.37 13.76
N ASP A 126 18.45 -6.44 13.10
CA ASP A 126 19.51 -5.41 13.17
C ASP A 126 19.19 -4.15 12.35
N VAL A 127 17.95 -4.05 11.86
CA VAL A 127 17.49 -2.88 11.12
C VAL A 127 17.43 -1.69 12.08
N LEU A 128 18.41 -0.80 11.95
CA LEU A 128 18.29 0.58 12.39
C LEU A 128 17.12 1.16 11.59
N LEU A 129 16.03 1.49 12.29
CA LEU A 129 14.89 2.12 11.64
C LEU A 129 15.12 3.61 11.66
N ASP A 130 15.33 4.17 10.47
CA ASP A 130 15.38 5.61 10.32
C ASP A 130 14.02 6.20 10.77
N PRO A 131 14.05 7.34 11.49
CA PRO A 131 12.85 8.08 11.82
C PRO A 131 12.05 8.38 10.55
N LEU A 132 10.71 8.33 10.64
CA LEU A 132 9.90 8.85 9.55
C LEU A 132 10.24 10.33 9.36
N SER A 133 10.41 10.72 8.11
CA SER A 133 10.74 12.08 7.69
C SER A 133 9.94 12.44 6.45
N GLY A 134 9.88 13.74 6.13
CA GLY A 134 9.32 14.23 4.89
C GLY A 134 9.96 13.54 3.68
N GLY A 135 9.14 13.23 2.68
CA GLY A 135 9.56 12.49 1.50
C GLY A 135 8.39 11.93 0.71
N LEU A 136 8.74 11.05 -0.22
CA LEU A 136 7.79 10.38 -1.10
C LEU A 136 7.41 9.02 -0.50
N TYR A 137 6.11 8.84 -0.23
CA TYR A 137 5.54 7.63 0.35
C TYR A 137 4.74 6.88 -0.70
N VAL A 138 5.10 5.62 -0.93
CA VAL A 138 4.43 4.74 -1.89
C VAL A 138 3.88 3.53 -1.15
N VAL A 139 2.57 3.33 -1.25
CA VAL A 139 1.86 2.28 -0.50
C VAL A 139 0.99 1.47 -1.46
N SER A 140 1.17 0.15 -1.44
CA SER A 140 0.25 -0.78 -2.11
C SER A 140 -1.14 -0.69 -1.49
N LEU A 141 -2.18 -0.68 -2.33
CA LEU A 141 -3.57 -0.67 -1.91
C LEU A 141 -3.94 -1.88 -1.05
N THR A 142 -3.29 -3.02 -1.30
CA THR A 142 -3.48 -4.22 -0.47
C THR A 142 -2.96 -3.99 0.95
N TYR A 143 -1.83 -3.30 1.12
CA TYR A 143 -1.37 -2.92 2.46
C TYR A 143 -2.27 -1.83 3.06
N LEU A 144 -2.54 -0.76 2.32
CA LEU A 144 -3.25 0.42 2.84
C LEU A 144 -4.71 0.14 3.23
N PHE A 145 -5.42 -0.64 2.42
CA PHE A 145 -6.84 -0.94 2.63
C PHE A 145 -7.11 -2.35 3.13
N GLY A 146 -6.18 -3.28 2.93
CA GLY A 146 -6.32 -4.66 3.40
C GLY A 146 -6.11 -4.81 4.90
N LYS A 147 -6.45 -5.99 5.43
CA LYS A 147 -6.23 -6.35 6.85
C LYS A 147 -4.81 -6.89 7.08
N TYR A 148 -3.82 -6.26 6.45
CA TYR A 148 -2.41 -6.65 6.54
C TYR A 148 -1.60 -5.76 7.48
N ILE A 149 -2.11 -4.58 7.81
CA ILE A 149 -1.56 -3.71 8.84
C ILE A 149 -2.16 -4.18 10.18
N PRO A 150 -1.34 -4.68 11.12
CA PRO A 150 -1.81 -5.05 12.45
C PRO A 150 -2.18 -3.79 13.25
N ASP A 151 -2.89 -3.97 14.37
CA ASP A 151 -3.08 -2.87 15.33
C ASP A 151 -1.73 -2.39 15.87
N PRO A 152 -1.60 -1.09 16.22
CA PRO A 152 -0.40 -0.58 16.85
C PRO A 152 -0.01 -1.41 18.09
N PRO A 153 1.29 -1.72 18.28
CA PRO A 153 1.74 -2.51 19.43
C PRO A 153 1.63 -1.76 20.77
N LEU A 154 1.47 -0.44 20.73
CA LEU A 154 1.28 0.41 21.90
C LEU A 154 -0.16 0.88 21.96
N ASN A 155 -0.79 0.76 23.12
CA ASN A 155 -2.08 1.43 23.36
C ASN A 155 -1.88 2.96 23.46
N PRO A 156 -2.96 3.78 23.45
CA PRO A 156 -2.84 5.24 23.47
C PRO A 156 -2.01 5.80 24.63
N ASP A 157 -2.18 5.29 25.85
CA ASP A 157 -1.46 5.77 27.03
C ASP A 157 0.04 5.41 26.97
N GLU A 158 0.34 4.18 26.54
CA GLU A 158 1.71 3.71 26.31
C GLU A 158 2.41 4.52 25.22
N TRP A 159 1.69 4.82 24.14
CA TRP A 159 2.22 5.63 23.04
C TRP A 159 2.53 7.05 23.51
N ILE A 160 1.62 7.71 24.22
CA ILE A 160 1.86 9.05 24.81
C ILE A 160 3.07 9.04 25.74
N ALA A 161 3.14 8.07 26.66
CA ALA A 161 4.22 7.97 27.64
C ALA A 161 5.58 7.75 26.96
N LEU A 162 5.64 6.83 25.99
CA LEU A 162 6.87 6.50 25.30
C LEU A 162 7.30 7.60 24.32
N HIS A 163 6.36 8.20 23.59
CA HIS A 163 6.62 9.36 22.73
C HIS A 163 7.24 10.51 23.54
N ARG A 164 6.69 10.82 24.72
CA ARG A 164 7.25 11.84 25.62
C ARG A 164 8.64 11.48 26.12
N LYS A 165 8.85 10.22 26.53
CA LYS A 165 10.17 9.73 26.97
C LYS A 165 11.22 9.92 25.87
N VAL A 166 10.93 9.46 24.65
CA VAL A 166 11.87 9.56 23.52
C VAL A 166 12.10 11.01 23.08
N SER A 167 11.04 11.83 23.02
CA SER A 167 11.17 13.26 22.68
C SER A 167 12.07 14.00 23.67
N LEU A 168 11.88 13.78 24.98
CA LEU A 168 12.71 14.39 26.00
C LEU A 168 14.15 13.85 25.99
N HIS A 169 14.31 12.54 25.74
CA HIS A 169 15.64 11.94 25.57
C HIS A 169 16.43 12.62 24.46
N ASN A 170 15.82 12.75 23.27
CA ASN A 170 16.44 13.35 22.10
C ASN A 170 16.80 14.82 22.33
N ARG A 171 15.92 15.60 22.99
CA ARG A 171 16.26 16.98 23.40
C ARG A 171 17.42 17.03 24.38
N GLY A 172 17.48 16.10 25.33
CA GLY A 172 18.58 15.99 26.28
C GLY A 172 19.94 15.64 25.66
N LEU A 173 19.98 15.19 24.40
CA LEU A 173 21.23 15.03 23.64
C LEU A 173 21.78 16.37 23.13
N LEU A 174 20.92 17.37 22.98
CA LEU A 174 21.25 18.70 22.45
C LEU A 174 21.36 19.75 23.58
N GLU A 175 20.60 19.58 24.65
CA GLU A 175 20.42 20.58 25.72
C GLU A 175 20.69 19.99 27.12
N PRO A 176 21.61 20.58 27.93
CA PRO A 176 21.93 20.08 29.26
C PRO A 176 20.76 20.09 30.26
N GLU A 177 19.87 21.09 30.19
CA GLU A 177 18.70 21.20 31.08
C GLU A 177 17.71 20.06 30.85
N SER A 178 17.39 19.81 29.57
CA SER A 178 16.57 18.68 29.13
C SER A 178 17.18 17.33 29.54
N GLN A 179 18.51 17.21 29.53
CA GLN A 179 19.21 16.00 29.99
C GLN A 179 18.99 15.71 31.49
N ASN A 180 19.07 16.74 32.33
CA ASN A 180 18.80 16.60 33.77
C ASN A 180 17.34 16.23 34.03
N LEU A 181 16.40 16.89 33.34
CA LEU A 181 14.98 16.58 33.43
C LEU A 181 14.67 15.15 32.98
N TYR A 182 15.33 14.67 31.92
CA TYR A 182 15.21 13.28 31.47
C TYR A 182 15.68 12.29 32.54
N LYS A 183 16.89 12.50 33.07
CA LYS A 183 17.48 11.62 34.09
C LYS A 183 16.64 11.55 35.36
N THR A 184 16.05 12.67 35.79
CA THR A 184 15.21 12.70 36.99
C THR A 184 13.83 12.07 36.76
N THR A 185 13.28 12.17 35.55
CA THR A 185 11.94 11.68 35.23
C THR A 185 11.92 10.22 34.82
N TYR A 186 12.86 9.79 33.97
CA TYR A 186 12.86 8.47 33.33
C TYR A 186 14.07 7.60 33.70
N GLY A 187 15.17 8.22 34.15
CA GLY A 187 16.38 7.52 34.55
C GLY A 187 17.16 6.91 33.39
N ALA A 188 16.71 5.76 32.88
CA ALA A 188 17.38 4.99 31.83
C ALA A 188 16.98 5.46 30.42
N SER A 189 17.92 5.44 29.47
CA SER A 189 17.66 5.71 28.04
C SER A 189 16.62 4.76 27.45
N PRO A 190 15.91 5.15 26.37
CA PRO A 190 15.00 4.24 25.68
C PRO A 190 15.74 3.01 25.16
N THR A 191 15.16 1.84 25.34
CA THR A 191 15.69 0.56 24.86
C THR A 191 15.44 0.39 23.36
N LYS A 192 16.22 -0.45 22.67
CA LYS A 192 16.01 -0.78 21.24
C LYS A 192 14.56 -1.26 20.98
N LYS A 193 14.01 -2.08 21.88
CA LYS A 193 12.62 -2.56 21.80
C LYS A 193 11.59 -1.44 21.88
N GLU A 194 11.78 -0.50 22.80
CA GLU A 194 10.93 0.69 22.92
C GLU A 194 10.97 1.53 21.64
N LEU A 195 12.16 1.78 21.09
CA LEU A 195 12.30 2.54 19.84
C LEU A 195 11.60 1.85 18.66
N ILE A 196 11.74 0.53 18.52
CA ILE A 196 11.04 -0.25 17.50
C ILE A 196 9.52 -0.18 17.68
N MET A 197 9.02 -0.35 18.90
CA MET A 197 7.58 -0.26 19.18
C MET A 197 7.04 1.12 18.81
N LEU A 198 7.74 2.19 19.20
CA LEU A 198 7.35 3.55 18.83
C LEU A 198 7.32 3.73 17.31
N ARG A 199 8.38 3.30 16.61
CA ARG A 199 8.51 3.47 15.16
C ARG A 199 7.46 2.67 14.36
N VAL A 200 7.12 1.47 14.82
CA VAL A 200 6.04 0.65 14.25
C VAL A 200 4.68 1.31 14.49
N THR A 201 4.41 1.77 15.71
CA THR A 201 3.17 2.53 16.03
C THR A 201 3.05 3.76 15.13
N GLN A 202 4.10 4.56 14.97
CA GLN A 202 4.11 5.73 14.10
C GLN A 202 3.80 5.38 12.64
N GLY A 203 4.42 4.33 12.10
CA GLY A 203 4.17 3.89 10.72
C GLY A 203 2.72 3.40 10.51
N ILE A 204 2.18 2.62 11.45
CA ILE A 204 0.79 2.14 11.39
C ILE A 204 -0.18 3.31 11.49
N THR A 205 0.05 4.23 12.43
CA THR A 205 -0.75 5.46 12.58
C THR A 205 -0.71 6.30 11.31
N LEU A 206 0.47 6.48 10.70
CA LEU A 206 0.59 7.19 9.43
C LEU A 206 -0.27 6.55 8.34
N LEU A 207 -0.16 5.24 8.13
CA LEU A 207 -0.95 4.53 7.13
C LEU A 207 -2.46 4.64 7.38
N ASN A 208 -2.90 4.61 8.64
CA ASN A 208 -4.31 4.80 9.01
C ASN A 208 -4.84 6.21 8.65
N HIS A 209 -4.00 7.23 8.75
CA HIS A 209 -4.34 8.58 8.28
C HIS A 209 -4.34 8.67 6.75
N LEU A 210 -3.30 8.13 6.09
CA LEU A 210 -3.20 8.16 4.62
C LEU A 210 -4.34 7.41 3.93
N LYS A 211 -4.88 6.36 4.56
CA LYS A 211 -6.08 5.65 4.09
C LYS A 211 -7.30 6.55 3.91
N GLN A 212 -7.37 7.66 4.64
CA GLN A 212 -8.48 8.61 4.64
C GLN A 212 -8.19 9.84 3.76
N ARG A 213 -6.97 9.95 3.21
CA ARG A 213 -6.50 11.04 2.35
C ARG A 213 -6.48 10.56 0.89
N GLU A 214 -6.97 11.39 -0.03
CA GLU A 214 -6.78 11.15 -1.46
C GLU A 214 -5.29 11.20 -1.81
N PRO A 215 -4.78 10.26 -2.62
CA PRO A 215 -3.36 10.22 -2.96
C PRO A 215 -2.98 11.39 -3.89
N ASP A 216 -1.73 11.84 -3.77
CA ASP A 216 -1.19 12.89 -4.63
C ASP A 216 -0.91 12.37 -6.05
N ASP A 217 -0.63 11.06 -6.16
CA ASP A 217 -0.50 10.38 -7.44
C ASP A 217 -0.80 8.87 -7.35
N ARG A 218 -0.87 8.19 -8.49
CA ARG A 218 -1.11 6.75 -8.58
C ARG A 218 -0.13 6.10 -9.54
N ILE A 219 0.44 4.98 -9.10
CA ILE A 219 1.30 4.15 -9.93
C ILE A 219 0.52 2.89 -10.26
N GLY A 220 0.26 2.70 -11.55
CA GLY A 220 -0.59 1.63 -12.05
C GLY A 220 -1.99 1.67 -11.43
N TYR A 221 -2.47 0.50 -11.01
CA TYR A 221 -3.77 0.36 -10.35
C TYR A 221 -3.65 -0.10 -8.90
N THR A 222 -2.44 -0.42 -8.42
CA THR A 222 -2.25 -1.03 -7.10
C THR A 222 -1.43 -0.20 -6.13
N MET A 223 -0.92 0.98 -6.49
CA MET A 223 -0.12 1.82 -5.60
C MET A 223 -0.61 3.27 -5.53
N PHE A 224 -0.66 3.80 -4.31
CA PHE A 224 -0.89 5.22 -4.02
C PHE A 224 0.41 5.91 -3.61
N VAL A 225 0.56 7.14 -4.06
CA VAL A 225 1.72 8.00 -3.80
C VAL A 225 1.28 9.20 -2.96
N TYR A 226 2.08 9.53 -1.95
CA TYR A 226 1.88 10.67 -1.07
C TYR A 226 3.20 11.44 -0.92
N GLN A 227 3.19 12.74 -1.20
CA GLN A 227 4.28 13.63 -0.88
C GLN A 227 3.99 14.26 0.48
N LEU A 228 4.85 13.99 1.46
CA LEU A 228 4.70 14.48 2.83
C LEU A 228 5.88 15.35 3.23
N THR A 229 5.60 16.40 3.99
CA THR A 229 6.59 17.25 4.65
C THR A 229 6.95 16.71 6.04
N ASP A 230 8.08 17.15 6.61
CA ASP A 230 8.45 16.81 7.99
C ASP A 230 7.38 17.25 9.00
N GLU A 231 6.73 18.39 8.76
CA GLU A 231 5.65 18.90 9.60
C GLU A 231 4.42 17.99 9.54
N GLU A 232 4.01 17.55 8.35
CA GLU A 232 2.92 16.57 8.20
C GLU A 232 3.26 15.25 8.90
N ILE A 233 4.48 14.75 8.75
CA ILE A 233 4.91 13.54 9.45
C ILE A 233 4.84 13.72 10.96
N ALA A 234 5.36 14.83 11.49
CA ALA A 234 5.29 15.12 12.92
C ALA A 234 3.84 15.17 13.42
N ASN A 235 2.93 15.80 12.66
CA ASN A 235 1.53 15.92 13.02
C ASN A 235 0.76 14.59 12.93
N LEU A 236 1.02 13.77 11.90
CA LEU A 236 0.31 12.51 11.64
C LEU A 236 0.83 11.34 12.48
N THR A 237 2.02 11.46 13.08
CA THR A 237 2.69 10.38 13.83
C THR A 237 2.93 10.71 15.30
N SER A 238 2.37 11.82 15.78
CA SER A 238 2.32 12.17 17.20
C SER A 238 0.95 11.80 17.80
N PRO A 239 0.91 11.41 19.08
CA PRO A 239 -0.34 11.13 19.79
C PRO A 239 -1.13 12.40 20.16
#